data_AF-A0A829H1Y4-F1
#
_entry.id   AF-A0A829H1Y4-F1
#
_cell.length_a   1.000
_cell.length_b   1.000
_cell.length_c   1.000
_cell.angle_alpha   90.00
_cell.angle_beta   90.00
_cell.angle_gamma   90.00
#
_symmetry.space_group_name_H-M   'P 1'
#
loop_
_entity.id
_entity.type
_entity.pdbx_description
1 polymer ?
#
loop_
_entity_poly.entity_id
_entity_poly.type
_entity_poly.pdbx_seq_one_letter_code
_entity_poly.pdbx_strand_id
1 'polypeptide(L)'
;MAENLALRALISQQTDALVSELYTDDKVNARLQTWLAKVPDPGVADTYSYLLSESRDFSEELLYRILTKLVEDGSLKLKEQA
;
A
#
# COMPACT_ATOMS: atom_id res chain seq x y z
N MET A 1 -22.27 5.06 -13.45
CA MET A 1 -21.82 6.20 -12.61
C MET A 1 -21.72 5.80 -11.12
N ALA A 2 -22.71 5.10 -10.55
CA ALA A 2 -22.69 4.61 -9.16
C ALA A 2 -21.56 3.59 -8.84
N GLU A 3 -21.26 2.67 -9.76
CA GLU A 3 -20.16 1.68 -9.58
C GLU A 3 -18.79 2.35 -9.42
N ASN A 4 -18.55 3.45 -10.12
CA ASN A 4 -17.31 4.22 -9.99
C ASN A 4 -17.20 4.91 -8.62
N LEU A 5 -18.33 5.33 -8.05
CA LEU A 5 -18.39 5.94 -6.71
C LEU A 5 -18.10 4.90 -5.62
N ALA A 6 -18.69 3.70 -5.72
CA ALA A 6 -18.46 2.62 -4.76
C ALA A 6 -17.00 2.16 -4.76
N LEU A 7 -16.38 1.97 -5.93
CA LEU A 7 -14.97 1.60 -6.03
C LEU A 7 -14.04 2.69 -5.47
N ARG A 8 -14.31 3.97 -5.75
CA ARG A 8 -13.55 5.10 -5.18
C ARG A 8 -13.65 5.14 -3.65
N ALA A 9 -14.84 4.91 -3.10
CA ALA A 9 -15.05 4.85 -1.66
C ALA A 9 -14.26 3.70 -1.02
N LEU A 10 -14.28 2.51 -1.64
CA LEU A 10 -13.49 1.37 -1.19
C LEU A 10 -11.99 1.69 -1.20
N ILE A 11 -11.47 2.27 -2.29
CA ILE A 11 -10.06 2.68 -2.39
C ILE A 11 -9.71 3.65 -1.25
N SER A 12 -10.54 4.67 -1.02
CA SER A 12 -10.32 5.65 0.06
C SER A 12 -10.30 4.98 1.42
N GLN A 13 -11.29 4.14 1.72
CA GLN A 13 -11.38 3.45 3.01
C GLN A 13 -10.18 2.53 3.26
N GLN A 14 -9.76 1.76 2.26
CA GLN A 14 -8.60 0.88 2.40
C GLN A 14 -7.30 1.67 2.51
N THR A 15 -7.21 2.83 1.85
CA THR A 15 -6.08 3.75 1.99
C THR A 15 -5.98 4.28 3.43
N ASP A 16 -7.08 4.78 3.99
CA ASP A 16 -7.10 5.31 5.36
C ASP A 16 -6.78 4.23 6.40
N ALA A 17 -7.35 3.03 6.23
CA ALA A 17 -7.05 1.88 7.07
C ALA A 17 -5.57 1.51 6.99
N LEU A 18 -5.02 1.36 5.79
CA LEU A 18 -3.61 1.02 5.57
C LEU A 18 -2.67 2.07 6.19
N VAL A 19 -2.96 3.35 6.01
CA VAL A 19 -2.15 4.43 6.58
C VAL A 19 -2.16 4.37 8.11
N SER A 20 -3.34 4.26 8.72
CA SER A 20 -3.45 4.18 10.18
C SER A 20 -2.82 2.90 10.77
N GLU A 21 -2.82 1.81 10.01
CA GLU A 21 -2.26 0.53 10.44
C GLU A 21 -0.75 0.42 10.24
N LEU A 22 -0.18 0.94 9.16
CA LEU A 22 1.21 0.64 8.77
C LEU A 22 2.07 1.87 8.45
N TYR A 23 1.47 3.02 8.17
CA TYR A 23 2.18 4.23 7.72
C TYR A 23 1.97 5.43 8.65
N THR A 24 1.76 5.17 9.93
CA THR A 24 1.86 6.20 10.97
C THR A 24 3.30 6.69 11.11
N ASP A 25 3.49 7.93 11.58
CA ASP A 25 4.80 8.57 11.66
C ASP A 25 5.85 7.73 12.40
N ASP A 26 5.46 7.06 13.49
CA ASP A 26 6.33 6.16 14.26
C ASP A 26 6.81 4.96 13.44
N LYS A 27 5.92 4.35 12.64
CA LYS A 27 6.24 3.17 11.81
C LYS A 27 7.08 3.54 10.61
N VAL A 28 6.78 4.66 9.96
CA VAL A 28 7.59 5.21 8.85
C VAL A 28 8.99 5.53 9.36
N ASN A 29 9.11 6.20 10.50
CA ASN A 29 10.41 6.49 11.10
C ASN A 29 11.18 5.22 11.47
N ALA A 30 10.52 4.21 12.04
CA ALA A 30 11.16 2.94 12.37
C ALA A 30 11.74 2.22 11.13
N ARG A 31 11.00 2.20 10.00
CA ARG A 31 11.50 1.65 8.73
C ARG A 31 12.68 2.46 8.18
N LEU A 32 12.58 3.79 8.23
CA LEU A 32 13.67 4.66 7.80
C LEU A 32 14.95 4.42 8.60
N GLN A 33 14.86 4.32 9.93
CA GLN A 33 16.02 4.02 10.79
C GLN A 33 16.61 2.63 10.50
N THR A 34 15.76 1.64 10.25
CA THR A 34 16.20 0.29 9.87
C THR A 34 16.96 0.28 8.55
N TRP A 35 16.52 1.10 7.59
CA TRP A 35 17.21 1.26 6.32
C TRP A 35 18.53 2.03 6.47
N LEU A 36 18.54 3.15 7.20
CA LEU A 36 19.75 3.94 7.48
C LEU A 36 20.84 3.15 8.21
N ALA A 37 20.45 2.18 9.04
CA ALA A 37 21.41 1.27 9.68
C ALA A 37 22.19 0.39 8.68
N LYS A 38 21.62 0.15 7.49
CA LYS A 38 22.25 -0.63 6.40
C LYS A 38 22.96 0.26 5.38
N VAL A 39 22.49 1.49 5.22
CA VAL A 39 23.02 2.48 4.29
C VAL A 39 23.32 3.78 5.06
N PRO A 40 24.43 3.81 5.82
CA PRO A 40 24.81 5.02 6.54
C PRO A 40 25.25 6.11 5.55
N ASP A 41 24.72 7.33 5.74
CA ASP A 41 24.94 8.49 4.85
C ASP A 41 24.50 8.25 3.39
N PRO A 42 23.19 8.02 3.16
CA PRO A 42 22.68 7.68 1.83
C PRO A 42 22.82 8.85 0.85
N GLY A 43 23.26 8.54 -0.36
CA GLY A 43 23.24 9.50 -1.46
C GLY A 43 21.83 9.73 -1.99
N VAL A 44 21.75 10.63 -2.97
CA VAL A 44 20.48 10.95 -3.66
C VAL A 44 19.87 9.70 -4.31
N ALA A 45 20.68 8.87 -4.98
CA ALA A 45 20.22 7.66 -5.64
C ALA A 45 19.67 6.61 -4.65
N ASP A 46 20.32 6.46 -3.49
CA ASP A 46 19.88 5.54 -2.43
C ASP A 46 18.53 5.98 -1.86
N THR A 47 18.39 7.28 -1.61
CA THR A 47 17.16 7.88 -1.10
C THR A 47 16.00 7.70 -2.07
N TYR A 48 16.20 7.94 -3.37
CA TYR A 48 15.16 7.69 -4.37
C TYR A 48 14.79 6.21 -4.46
N SER A 49 15.78 5.31 -4.39
CA SER A 49 15.52 3.87 -4.43
C SER A 49 14.67 3.42 -3.24
N TYR A 50 14.96 3.94 -2.05
CA TYR A 50 14.18 3.67 -0.84
C TYR A 50 12.74 4.19 -0.95
N LEU A 51 12.54 5.42 -1.44
CA LEU A 51 11.19 5.98 -1.61
C LEU A 51 10.38 5.20 -2.65
N LEU A 52 11.02 4.75 -3.74
CA LEU A 52 10.37 3.91 -4.73
C LEU A 52 9.98 2.54 -4.16
N SER A 53 10.81 1.93 -3.31
CA SER A 53 10.44 0.69 -2.63
C SER A 53 9.28 0.89 -1.66
N GLU A 54 9.30 1.93 -0.82
CA GLU A 54 8.18 2.22 0.10
C GLU A 54 6.86 2.47 -0.65
N SER A 55 6.92 3.21 -1.77
CA SER A 55 5.75 3.47 -2.62
C SER A 55 5.22 2.20 -3.28
N ARG A 56 6.11 1.29 -3.67
CA ARG A 56 5.76 0.00 -4.25
C ARG A 56 5.05 -0.86 -3.22
N ASP A 57 5.64 -1.03 -2.05
CA ASP A 57 5.10 -1.86 -0.97
C ASP A 57 3.71 -1.36 -0.53
N PHE A 58 3.56 -0.03 -0.41
CA PHE A 58 2.26 0.59 -0.11
C PHE A 58 1.21 0.24 -1.18
N SER A 59 1.60 0.38 -2.45
CA SER A 59 0.68 0.18 -3.58
C SER A 59 0.29 -1.28 -3.74
N GLU A 60 1.24 -2.21 -3.57
CA GLU A 60 0.97 -3.65 -3.63
C GLU A 60 0.01 -4.09 -2.51
N GLU A 61 0.23 -3.63 -1.28
CA GLU A 61 -0.65 -3.92 -0.15
C GLU A 61 -2.05 -3.33 -0.34
N LEU A 62 -2.15 -2.07 -0.77
CA LEU A 62 -3.44 -1.42 -1.04
C LEU A 62 -4.23 -2.19 -2.11
N LEU A 63 -3.57 -2.55 -3.22
CA LEU A 63 -4.19 -3.32 -4.29
C LEU A 63 -4.63 -4.70 -3.79
N TYR A 64 -3.80 -5.38 -3.01
CA TYR A 64 -4.15 -6.68 -2.44
C TYR A 64 -5.41 -6.60 -1.57
N ARG A 65 -5.50 -5.60 -0.69
CA ARG A 65 -6.68 -5.37 0.16
C ARG A 65 -7.94 -5.09 -0.67
N ILE A 66 -7.85 -4.21 -1.66
CA ILE A 66 -8.98 -3.88 -2.54
C ILE A 66 -9.43 -5.13 -3.31
N LEU A 67 -8.51 -5.84 -3.96
CA LEU A 67 -8.84 -7.02 -4.77
C LEU A 67 -9.43 -8.13 -3.91
N THR A 68 -8.89 -8.37 -2.71
CA THR A 68 -9.44 -9.33 -1.75
C THR A 68 -10.87 -8.96 -1.40
N LYS A 69 -11.12 -7.70 -1.08
CA LYS A 69 -12.48 -7.24 -0.73
C LYS A 69 -13.46 -7.40 -1.89
N LEU A 70 -13.03 -7.11 -3.12
CA LEU A 70 -13.85 -7.30 -4.32
C LEU A 70 -14.16 -8.79 -4.58
N VAL A 71 -13.24 -9.70 -4.25
CA VAL A 71 -13.48 -11.15 -4.33
C VAL A 71 -14.49 -11.59 -3.27
N GLU A 72 -14.31 -11.16 -2.02
CA GLU A 72 -15.23 -11.47 -0.90
C GLU A 72 -16.65 -10.99 -1.18
N ASP A 73 -16.79 -9.79 -1.75
CA ASP A 73 -18.08 -9.19 -2.09
C ASP A 73 -18.64 -9.74 -3.42
N GLY A 74 -17.99 -10.74 -4.03
CA GLY A 74 -18.41 -11.42 -5.26
C GLY A 74 -18.32 -10.57 -6.53
N SER A 75 -17.73 -9.37 -6.44
CA SER A 75 -17.58 -8.41 -7.54
C SER A 75 -16.41 -8.72 -8.46
N LEU A 76 -15.42 -9.48 -7.99
CA LEU A 76 -14.31 -10.02 -8.77
C LEU A 76 -14.29 -11.54 -8.65
N LYS A 77 -14.23 -12.25 -9.77
CA LYS A 77 -14.05 -13.71 -9.80
C LYS A 77 -12.61 -14.06 -10.09
N LEU A 78 -12.04 -14.97 -9.31
CA LEU A 78 -10.73 -15.55 -9.62
C LEU A 78 -10.87 -16.57 -10.74
N LYS A 79 -9.82 -16.75 -11.54
CA LYS A 79 -9.81 -17.68 -12.70
C LYS A 79 -10.20 -19.12 -12.35
N GLU A 80 -10.02 -19.55 -11.10
CA GLU A 80 -10.39 -20.89 -10.64
C GLU A 80 -11.90 -21.06 -10.37
N GLN A 81 -12.67 -19.96 -10.43
CA GLN A 81 -14.11 -19.89 -10.16
C GLN A 81 -14.94 -19.48 -11.40
N ALA A 82 -14.33 -19.48 -12.58
CA ALA A 82 -14.93 -19.10 -13.86
C ALA A 82 -15.19 -20.31 -14.77
#